data_AF-U1GS07-F1
#
_entry.id   AF-U1GS07-F1
#
_cell.length_a   1.000
_cell.length_b   1.000
_cell.length_c   1.000
_cell.angle_alpha   90.00
_cell.angle_beta   90.00
_cell.angle_gamma   90.00
#
_symmetry.space_group_name_H-M   'P 1'
#
loop_
_entity.id
_entity.type
_entity.pdbx_description
1 polymer ?
#
loop_
_entity_poly.entity_id
_entity_poly.type
_entity_poly.pdbx_seq_one_letter_code
_entity_poly.pdbx_strand_id
1 'polypeptide(L)'
;MPEIAEVARIVHYIRKHLVGKTLSKVIAADDANVYGKVGTSGAEFQKALAGKKIGGAGQQGKYFWFVMDKPPHPLMHFGMTGWLKIKSEDTYYYRKKEGEEEEEEEEEWPPRFWKFHLATKEEPQVEAAFVDSRRFARIRLLDCKADEIRSISPLKDNGPDPVVDKDLVTVDWLLDLCRRKKIPIKALLLDQANISGIGNWVGDEIMYHAKMHPEQYSNTLSEEQITQLHESIHYICGKAVDLLADSDRYPENWLFKHRWGKGKKDAPKSLPNGEKITFLTVGGRTSAVVPSVQKKTGPVAKEMSEAESGGEAQDKKPKSNGAKVGNKRKSKDEDQKDAVVDVETTGVNGVAKKTPPAKRQRKSKFKEELSEEDVPVADATVKGKKVKVEGRQEAMEPAGKEAKAGKAGKAKKIAAKASAIAPGGKRRSGRLSRG
;
A
#
# COMPACT_ATOMS: atom_id res chain seq x y z
N MET A 1 5.17 -5.10 3.82
CA MET A 1 4.70 -4.27 2.69
C MET A 1 4.42 -2.92 3.28
N PRO A 2 4.96 -1.83 2.72
CA PRO A 2 4.64 -0.48 3.18
C PRO A 2 3.15 -0.20 3.02
N GLU A 3 2.52 0.32 4.07
CA GLU A 3 1.12 0.74 4.11
C GLU A 3 1.09 2.27 4.36
N ILE A 4 -0.01 2.78 4.89
CA ILE A 4 -0.21 4.23 5.08
C ILE A 4 0.86 4.89 5.96
N ALA A 5 1.25 4.24 7.05
CA ALA A 5 2.17 4.80 8.03
C ALA A 5 3.60 4.89 7.48
N GLU A 6 4.03 3.85 6.77
CA GLU A 6 5.35 3.79 6.17
C GLU A 6 5.52 4.80 5.02
N VAL A 7 4.45 5.04 4.26
CA VAL A 7 4.43 6.12 3.26
C VAL A 7 4.54 7.48 3.93
N ALA A 8 3.79 7.71 5.01
CA ALA A 8 3.87 8.94 5.80
C ALA A 8 5.26 9.17 6.41
N ARG A 9 5.91 8.11 6.92
CA ARG A 9 7.30 8.15 7.39
C ARG A 9 8.19 8.70 6.28
N ILE A 10 8.12 8.15 5.08
CA ILE A 10 9.02 8.58 4.01
C ILE A 10 8.72 10.01 3.56
N VAL A 11 7.46 10.41 3.48
CA VAL A 11 7.09 11.79 3.14
C VAL A 11 7.59 12.77 4.19
N HIS A 12 7.56 12.41 5.47
CA HIS A 12 8.19 13.19 6.53
C HIS A 12 9.69 13.40 6.25
N TYR A 13 10.45 12.34 5.96
CA TYR A 13 11.88 12.45 5.68
C TYR A 13 12.19 13.18 4.36
N ILE A 14 11.38 13.01 3.31
CA ILE A 14 11.51 13.80 2.08
C ILE A 14 11.34 15.28 2.38
N ARG A 15 10.32 15.66 3.16
CA ARG A 15 10.10 17.06 3.56
C ARG A 15 11.26 17.61 4.39
N LYS A 16 11.80 16.79 5.29
CA LYS A 16 12.91 17.19 6.17
C LYS A 16 14.24 17.37 5.42
N HIS A 17 14.53 16.54 4.41
CA HIS A 17 15.88 16.45 3.83
C HIS A 17 16.00 16.84 2.35
N LEU A 18 14.93 16.75 1.57
CA LEU A 18 14.96 16.92 0.11
C LEU A 18 14.15 18.13 -0.37
N VAL A 19 13.06 18.49 0.31
CA VAL A 19 12.26 19.66 -0.06
C VAL A 19 13.09 20.94 0.10
N GLY A 20 12.99 21.82 -0.90
CA GLY A 20 13.78 23.04 -0.99
C GLY A 20 15.15 22.85 -1.66
N LYS A 21 15.54 21.63 -2.02
CA LYS A 21 16.85 21.33 -2.61
C LYS A 21 16.78 21.03 -4.11
N THR A 22 17.89 21.29 -4.79
CA THR A 22 18.08 21.12 -6.22
C THR A 22 18.83 19.83 -6.49
N LEU A 23 18.35 19.01 -7.42
CA LEU A 23 18.99 17.76 -7.79
C LEU A 23 20.22 18.02 -8.67
N SER A 24 21.42 17.86 -8.10
CA SER A 24 22.69 17.94 -8.83
C SER A 24 23.00 16.65 -9.60
N LYS A 25 22.52 15.51 -9.08
CA LYS A 25 22.70 14.19 -9.68
C LYS A 25 21.38 13.42 -9.62
N VAL A 26 21.04 12.80 -10.74
CA VAL A 26 19.94 11.83 -10.86
C VAL A 26 20.47 10.68 -11.69
N ILE A 27 20.47 9.48 -11.15
CA ILE A 27 20.77 8.25 -11.89
C ILE A 27 19.57 7.32 -11.70
N ALA A 28 19.05 6.77 -12.80
CA ALA A 28 17.98 5.79 -12.75
C ALA A 28 18.37 4.52 -13.50
N ALA A 29 18.18 3.38 -12.86
CA ALA A 29 18.37 2.08 -13.50
C ALA A 29 17.16 1.81 -14.41
N ASP A 30 17.40 1.32 -15.63
CA ASP A 30 16.30 0.98 -16.52
C ASP A 30 15.69 -0.37 -16.13
N ASP A 31 14.55 -0.32 -15.43
CA ASP A 31 13.83 -1.48 -14.92
C ASP A 31 12.40 -1.51 -15.50
N ALA A 32 12.19 -2.34 -16.52
CA ALA A 32 10.90 -2.47 -17.21
C ALA A 32 9.72 -2.85 -16.30
N ASN A 33 9.96 -3.50 -15.15
CA ASN A 33 8.90 -3.82 -14.20
C ASN A 33 8.50 -2.62 -13.34
N VAL A 34 9.44 -1.74 -13.02
CA VAL A 34 9.23 -0.59 -12.13
C VAL A 34 8.76 0.63 -12.90
N TYR A 35 9.38 0.90 -14.05
CA TYR A 35 9.08 2.04 -14.93
C TYR A 35 8.16 1.63 -16.09
N GLY A 36 8.52 0.59 -16.83
CA GLY A 36 7.84 0.21 -18.08
C GLY A 36 6.35 -0.14 -17.91
N LYS A 37 5.98 -0.82 -16.82
CA LYS A 37 4.58 -1.17 -16.51
C LYS A 37 3.67 0.03 -16.24
N VAL A 38 4.23 1.23 -16.10
CA VAL A 38 3.51 2.48 -15.85
C VAL A 38 3.86 3.56 -16.87
N GLY A 39 4.38 3.17 -18.04
CA GLY A 39 4.51 4.05 -19.20
C GLY A 39 5.67 5.05 -19.12
N THR A 40 6.76 4.70 -18.44
CA THR A 40 8.00 5.51 -18.42
C THR A 40 9.23 4.59 -18.46
N SER A 41 10.41 5.17 -18.59
CA SER A 41 11.72 4.51 -18.48
C SER A 41 12.59 5.17 -17.41
N GLY A 42 13.69 4.50 -17.04
CA GLY A 42 14.69 5.10 -16.16
C GLY A 42 15.33 6.34 -16.81
N ALA A 43 15.60 6.29 -18.12
CA ALA A 43 16.18 7.40 -18.86
C ALA A 43 15.27 8.65 -18.88
N GLU A 44 13.96 8.47 -19.10
CA GLU A 44 12.99 9.57 -19.03
C GLU A 44 12.90 10.16 -17.63
N PHE A 45 12.87 9.33 -16.59
CA PHE A 45 12.90 9.78 -15.20
C PHE A 45 14.14 10.62 -14.90
N GLN A 46 15.32 10.13 -15.28
CA GLN A 46 16.58 10.85 -15.09
C GLN A 46 16.57 12.20 -15.79
N LYS A 47 16.19 12.23 -17.07
CA LYS A 47 16.10 13.47 -17.85
C LYS A 47 15.10 14.45 -17.25
N ALA A 48 13.96 13.95 -16.76
CA ALA A 48 12.88 14.78 -16.25
C ALA A 48 13.21 15.47 -14.92
N LEU A 49 14.07 14.88 -14.08
CA LEU A 49 14.39 15.38 -12.74
C LEU A 49 15.74 16.09 -12.66
N ALA A 50 16.68 15.83 -13.57
CA ALA A 50 18.03 16.40 -13.52
C ALA A 50 18.00 17.94 -13.47
N GLY A 51 18.70 18.52 -12.50
CA GLY A 51 18.81 19.97 -12.32
C GLY A 51 17.57 20.66 -11.74
N LYS A 52 16.47 19.92 -11.49
CA LYS A 52 15.24 20.50 -10.94
C LYS A 52 15.24 20.57 -9.43
N LYS A 53 14.47 21.51 -8.89
CA LYS A 53 14.22 21.65 -7.45
C LYS A 53 13.01 20.85 -7.00
N ILE A 54 13.12 20.18 -5.84
CA ILE A 54 11.99 19.58 -5.15
C ILE A 54 11.30 20.67 -4.33
N GLY A 55 10.14 21.13 -4.77
CA GLY A 55 9.33 22.15 -4.09
C GLY A 55 8.48 21.61 -2.95
N GLY A 56 8.16 20.32 -2.95
CA GLY A 56 7.32 19.71 -1.91
C GLY A 56 7.23 18.20 -2.02
N ALA A 57 6.43 17.59 -1.15
CA ALA A 57 6.13 16.17 -1.18
C ALA A 57 4.72 15.91 -0.65
N GLY A 58 4.01 15.00 -1.30
CA GLY A 58 2.64 14.63 -0.93
C GLY A 58 2.44 13.12 -0.95
N GLN A 59 1.28 12.70 -0.44
CA GLN A 59 0.86 11.31 -0.39
C GLN A 59 -0.66 11.20 -0.55
N GLN A 60 -1.09 10.01 -0.95
CA GLN A 60 -2.47 9.54 -0.86
C GLN A 60 -2.45 8.00 -0.79
N GLY A 61 -2.92 7.47 0.32
CA GLY A 61 -2.91 6.05 0.62
C GLY A 61 -1.49 5.49 0.59
N LYS A 62 -1.22 4.61 -0.39
CA LYS A 62 0.09 3.95 -0.55
C LYS A 62 0.98 4.57 -1.62
N TYR A 63 0.56 5.72 -2.14
CA TYR A 63 1.32 6.50 -3.12
C TYR A 63 1.91 7.73 -2.46
N PHE A 64 3.08 8.15 -2.95
CA PHE A 64 3.73 9.39 -2.59
C PHE A 64 4.47 9.97 -3.78
N TRP A 65 4.72 11.27 -3.77
CA TRP A 65 5.34 11.96 -4.89
C TRP A 65 6.24 13.10 -4.44
N PHE A 66 7.14 13.51 -5.33
CA PHE A 66 7.78 14.82 -5.23
C PHE A 66 6.98 15.84 -6.02
N VAL A 67 6.76 17.01 -5.43
CA VAL A 67 6.32 18.19 -6.16
C VAL A 67 7.58 18.87 -6.66
N MET A 68 7.81 18.80 -7.97
CA MET A 68 8.95 19.46 -8.63
C MET A 68 8.61 20.94 -8.88
N ASP A 69 9.63 21.78 -9.02
CA ASP A 69 9.47 23.18 -9.44
C ASP A 69 8.77 23.33 -10.81
N LYS A 70 8.95 22.36 -11.71
CA LYS A 70 8.27 22.25 -12.99
C LYS A 70 7.89 20.80 -13.29
N PRO A 71 6.73 20.56 -13.92
CA PRO A 71 6.34 19.24 -14.39
C PRO A 71 7.40 18.59 -15.30
N PRO A 72 7.47 17.26 -15.35
CA PRO A 72 6.58 16.32 -14.65
C PRO A 72 6.98 16.08 -13.18
N HIS A 73 6.01 15.57 -12.41
CA HIS A 73 6.15 15.20 -11.00
C HIS A 73 6.31 13.66 -10.86
N PRO A 74 7.35 13.16 -10.18
CA PRO A 74 7.52 11.72 -9.99
C PRO A 74 6.52 11.21 -8.95
N LEU A 75 5.68 10.26 -9.35
CA LEU A 75 4.77 9.52 -8.47
C LEU A 75 5.32 8.11 -8.23
N MET A 76 5.42 7.74 -6.96
CA MET A 76 5.98 6.47 -6.51
C MET A 76 4.97 5.65 -5.72
N HIS A 77 5.09 4.33 -5.83
CA HIS A 77 4.44 3.34 -4.99
C HIS A 77 5.47 2.28 -4.61
N PHE A 78 5.58 1.94 -3.33
CA PHE A 78 6.63 1.03 -2.86
C PHE A 78 6.47 -0.42 -3.31
N GLY A 79 5.25 -0.85 -3.63
CA GLY A 79 4.98 -2.27 -3.83
C GLY A 79 5.17 -3.01 -2.51
N MET A 80 5.88 -4.13 -2.51
CA MET A 80 6.05 -4.93 -1.28
C MET A 80 7.36 -4.64 -0.51
N THR A 81 8.43 -4.31 -1.23
CA THR A 81 9.79 -4.18 -0.70
C THR A 81 10.46 -2.87 -1.09
N GLY A 82 9.74 -2.00 -1.80
CA GLY A 82 10.25 -0.69 -2.14
C GLY A 82 10.52 0.15 -0.90
N TRP A 83 11.58 0.94 -0.92
CA TRP A 83 11.90 1.91 0.12
C TRP A 83 12.71 3.08 -0.45
N LEU A 84 12.62 4.26 0.17
CA LEU A 84 13.50 5.39 -0.15
C LEU A 84 14.48 5.58 1.01
N LYS A 85 15.74 5.20 0.81
CA LYS A 85 16.82 5.44 1.76
C LYS A 85 17.36 6.86 1.61
N ILE A 86 17.64 7.53 2.72
CA ILE A 86 18.40 8.79 2.77
C ILE A 86 19.69 8.49 3.52
N LYS A 87 20.85 8.75 2.90
CA LYS A 87 22.16 8.27 3.40
C LYS A 87 22.48 8.72 4.83
N SER A 88 21.99 9.89 5.24
CA SER A 88 22.25 10.47 6.56
C SER A 88 21.23 10.07 7.64
N GLU A 89 20.25 9.22 7.33
CA GLU A 89 19.13 8.92 8.22
C GLU A 89 18.72 7.44 8.13
N ASP A 90 18.43 6.82 9.29
CA ASP A 90 17.79 5.51 9.32
C ASP A 90 16.29 5.65 8.99
N THR A 91 16.04 5.70 7.70
CA THR A 91 14.69 5.75 7.17
C THR A 91 14.02 4.38 7.15
N TYR A 92 14.74 3.27 7.29
CA TYR A 92 14.19 1.93 7.09
C TYR A 92 13.32 1.50 8.29
N TYR A 93 12.40 0.56 8.07
CA TYR A 93 11.37 0.22 9.06
C TYR A 93 11.15 -1.29 9.26
N TYR A 94 11.76 -2.16 8.44
CA TYR A 94 11.61 -3.59 8.69
C TYR A 94 12.45 -3.96 9.89
N ARG A 95 11.77 -4.45 10.93
CA ARG A 95 12.29 -5.14 12.11
C ARG A 95 13.67 -5.73 11.81
N LYS A 96 14.71 -5.13 12.41
CA LYS A 96 16.04 -5.74 12.47
C LYS A 96 15.86 -7.14 13.04
N LYS A 97 16.45 -8.16 12.42
CA LYS A 97 16.45 -9.48 13.09
C LYS A 97 17.25 -9.31 14.38
N GLU A 98 16.71 -9.76 15.51
CA GLU A 98 17.51 -9.87 16.73
C GLU A 98 18.77 -10.70 16.42
N GLY A 99 19.94 -10.13 16.70
CA GLY A 99 21.24 -10.79 16.48
C GLY A 99 21.96 -10.47 15.16
N GLU A 100 21.39 -9.65 14.28
CA GLU A 100 22.19 -8.97 13.24
C GLU A 100 22.82 -7.73 13.90
N GLU A 101 23.94 -7.92 14.61
CA GLU A 101 24.82 -6.81 14.97
C GLU A 101 25.27 -6.14 13.67
N GLU A 102 25.14 -4.83 13.60
CA GLU A 102 25.77 -4.04 12.55
C GLU A 102 27.28 -4.21 12.73
N GLU A 103 27.88 -5.18 12.03
CA GLU A 103 29.24 -4.96 11.60
C GLU A 103 29.21 -3.62 10.87
N GLU A 104 29.99 -2.65 11.33
CA GLU A 104 30.23 -1.35 10.69
C GLU A 104 30.96 -1.57 9.35
N GLU A 105 30.47 -2.47 8.50
CA GLU A 105 30.80 -2.48 7.08
C GLU A 105 30.22 -1.20 6.50
N GLU A 106 31.08 -0.37 5.89
CA GLU A 106 30.63 0.79 5.12
C GLU A 106 29.49 0.35 4.18
N GLU A 107 28.23 0.72 4.49
CA GLU A 107 27.10 0.35 3.65
C GLU A 107 27.39 0.82 2.21
N GLU A 108 27.59 -0.13 1.29
CA GLU A 108 27.84 0.14 -0.12
C GLU A 108 26.75 1.10 -0.64
N TRP A 109 27.17 2.25 -1.19
CA TRP A 109 26.27 3.29 -1.66
C TRP A 109 26.49 3.60 -3.15
N PRO A 110 25.42 3.59 -3.99
CA PRO A 110 24.03 3.36 -3.64
C PRO A 110 23.74 1.90 -3.25
N PRO A 111 22.74 1.65 -2.39
CA PRO A 111 22.48 0.31 -1.87
C PRO A 111 22.07 -0.67 -2.96
N ARG A 112 22.29 -1.97 -2.73
CA ARG A 112 21.82 -3.03 -3.62
C ARG A 112 20.32 -2.89 -3.94
N PHE A 113 19.97 -3.26 -5.17
CA PHE A 113 18.60 -3.18 -5.71
C PHE A 113 18.03 -1.77 -5.88
N TRP A 114 18.86 -0.74 -5.90
CA TRP A 114 18.44 0.62 -6.23
C TRP A 114 17.77 0.70 -7.61
N LYS A 115 16.81 1.62 -7.74
CA LYS A 115 16.03 1.94 -8.95
C LYS A 115 16.30 3.35 -9.43
N PHE A 116 16.53 4.27 -8.48
CA PHE A 116 17.19 5.53 -8.74
C PHE A 116 18.05 5.95 -7.53
N HIS A 117 19.04 6.80 -7.80
CA HIS A 117 19.87 7.50 -6.83
C HIS A 117 19.88 9.00 -7.16
N LEU A 118 19.78 9.82 -6.12
CA LEU A 118 19.72 11.28 -6.16
C LEU A 118 20.84 11.86 -5.30
N ALA A 119 21.43 12.96 -5.74
CA ALA A 119 22.21 13.85 -4.89
C ALA A 119 21.75 15.30 -5.06
N THR A 120 21.78 16.05 -3.98
CA THR A 120 21.40 17.47 -3.95
C THR A 120 22.62 18.37 -4.18
N LYS A 121 22.38 19.61 -4.61
CA LYS A 121 23.42 20.60 -4.89
C LYS A 121 23.85 21.37 -3.63
N GLU A 122 22.92 21.58 -2.71
CA GLU A 122 23.08 22.36 -1.50
C GLU A 122 23.95 21.63 -0.47
N GLU A 123 24.64 22.41 0.36
CA GLU A 123 25.45 21.87 1.47
C GLU A 123 24.68 21.92 2.81
N PRO A 124 24.73 20.86 3.64
CA PRO A 124 25.35 19.57 3.34
C PRO A 124 24.60 18.81 2.25
N GLN A 125 25.37 18.21 1.34
CA GLN A 125 24.80 17.36 0.28
C GLN A 125 24.00 16.20 0.91
N VAL A 126 22.75 16.08 0.48
CA VAL A 126 21.89 14.93 0.78
C VAL A 126 21.89 13.99 -0.41
N GLU A 127 22.15 12.72 -0.12
CA GLU A 127 22.02 11.60 -1.05
C GLU A 127 20.82 10.73 -0.66
N ALA A 128 20.03 10.30 -1.66
CA ALA A 128 18.90 9.41 -1.47
C ALA A 128 18.84 8.34 -2.57
N ALA A 129 18.39 7.13 -2.22
CA ALA A 129 18.25 6.03 -3.17
C ALA A 129 16.94 5.29 -2.95
N PHE A 130 16.16 5.09 -4.02
CA PHE A 130 14.98 4.24 -3.97
C PHE A 130 15.39 2.81 -4.30
N VAL A 131 15.14 1.87 -3.39
CA VAL A 131 15.48 0.45 -3.53
C VAL A 131 14.22 -0.38 -3.68
N ASP A 132 14.28 -1.46 -4.45
CA ASP A 132 13.21 -2.46 -4.48
C ASP A 132 13.71 -3.82 -5.00
N SER A 133 13.97 -4.74 -4.08
CA SER A 133 14.51 -6.07 -4.40
C SER A 133 13.55 -6.95 -5.21
N ARG A 134 12.22 -6.80 -5.01
CA ARG A 134 11.21 -7.64 -5.69
C ARG A 134 10.64 -7.02 -6.97
N ARG A 135 11.05 -5.80 -7.34
CA ARG A 135 10.64 -5.12 -8.59
C ARG A 135 9.11 -4.95 -8.72
N PHE A 136 8.45 -4.73 -7.58
CA PHE A 136 7.00 -4.48 -7.49
C PHE A 136 6.64 -3.03 -7.20
N ALA A 137 7.63 -2.18 -6.92
CA ALA A 137 7.46 -0.75 -6.91
C ALA A 137 7.02 -0.24 -8.28
N ARG A 138 6.40 0.93 -8.30
CA ARG A 138 6.05 1.66 -9.52
C ARG A 138 6.54 3.08 -9.41
N ILE A 139 7.20 3.56 -10.46
CA ILE A 139 7.71 4.91 -10.56
C ILE A 139 7.24 5.46 -11.89
N ARG A 140 6.43 6.53 -11.87
CA ARG A 140 5.88 7.18 -13.06
C ARG A 140 6.10 8.68 -13.00
N LEU A 141 5.98 9.33 -14.16
CA LEU A 141 6.04 10.78 -14.30
C LEU A 141 4.64 11.31 -14.60
N LEU A 142 4.18 12.29 -13.82
CA LEU A 142 2.90 12.96 -14.04
C LEU A 142 3.15 14.35 -14.62
N ASP A 143 2.78 14.55 -15.88
CA ASP A 143 2.89 15.85 -16.54
C ASP A 143 1.61 16.66 -16.33
N CYS A 144 1.55 17.39 -15.22
CA CYS A 144 0.38 18.15 -14.77
C CYS A 144 0.78 19.24 -13.78
N LYS A 145 -0.13 20.16 -13.45
CA LYS A 145 0.13 21.11 -12.37
C LYS A 145 0.15 20.41 -11.02
N ALA A 146 0.87 20.99 -10.06
CA ALA A 146 1.08 20.39 -8.74
C ALA A 146 -0.22 20.15 -7.95
N ASP A 147 -1.21 21.05 -8.08
CA ASP A 147 -2.53 20.96 -7.46
C ASP A 147 -3.46 19.95 -8.16
N GLU A 148 -3.15 19.56 -9.40
CA GLU A 148 -3.90 18.60 -10.19
C GLU A 148 -3.41 17.14 -10.01
N ILE A 149 -2.31 16.90 -9.28
CA ILE A 149 -1.69 15.57 -9.12
C ILE A 149 -2.70 14.49 -8.68
N ARG A 150 -3.55 14.79 -7.68
CA ARG A 150 -4.53 13.84 -7.15
C ARG A 150 -5.67 13.54 -8.13
N SER A 151 -5.86 14.38 -9.15
CA SER A 151 -6.88 14.23 -10.19
C SER A 151 -6.46 13.31 -11.34
N ILE A 152 -5.27 12.71 -11.27
CA ILE A 152 -4.71 11.85 -12.32
C ILE A 152 -4.65 10.39 -11.87
N SER A 153 -4.88 9.44 -12.78
CA SER A 153 -4.75 8.01 -12.49
C SER A 153 -3.31 7.67 -12.12
N PRO A 154 -3.07 6.92 -11.03
CA PRO A 154 -4.04 6.09 -10.30
C PRO A 154 -4.65 6.76 -9.05
N LEU A 155 -4.29 8.02 -8.76
CA LEU A 155 -4.68 8.71 -7.54
C LEU A 155 -6.18 9.06 -7.53
N LYS A 156 -6.71 9.49 -8.68
CA LYS A 156 -8.15 9.78 -8.83
C LYS A 156 -9.05 8.56 -8.66
N ASP A 157 -8.48 7.37 -8.85
CA ASP A 157 -9.20 6.10 -8.78
C ASP A 157 -9.16 5.50 -7.35
N ASN A 158 -8.39 6.11 -6.44
CA ASN A 158 -8.33 5.73 -5.05
C ASN A 158 -9.47 6.35 -4.24
N GLY A 159 -9.95 5.62 -3.24
CA GLY A 159 -10.79 6.17 -2.19
C GLY A 159 -10.04 7.17 -1.30
N PRO A 160 -10.76 7.85 -0.39
CA PRO A 160 -10.16 8.81 0.53
C PRO A 160 -9.06 8.16 1.39
N ASP A 161 -8.06 8.95 1.75
CA ASP A 161 -7.01 8.60 2.68
C ASP A 161 -7.47 8.93 4.12
N PRO A 162 -7.53 7.97 5.06
CA PRO A 162 -8.07 8.21 6.40
C PRO A 162 -7.24 9.15 7.28
N VAL A 163 -6.04 9.53 6.86
CA VAL A 163 -5.16 10.45 7.62
C VAL A 163 -5.09 11.82 6.95
N VAL A 164 -5.03 11.86 5.62
CA VAL A 164 -4.97 13.11 4.85
C VAL A 164 -6.37 13.71 4.61
N ASP A 165 -7.37 12.86 4.38
CA ASP A 165 -8.74 13.26 4.05
C ASP A 165 -9.72 13.00 5.22
N LYS A 166 -9.30 13.30 6.45
CA LYS A 166 -10.08 13.00 7.66
C LYS A 166 -11.51 13.52 7.60
N ASP A 167 -11.70 14.71 7.03
CA ASP A 167 -13.00 15.36 6.89
C ASP A 167 -13.92 14.66 5.89
N LEU A 168 -13.38 13.87 4.96
CA LEU A 168 -14.15 13.05 4.02
C LEU A 168 -14.51 11.68 4.61
N VAL A 169 -13.65 11.14 5.48
CA VAL A 169 -13.84 9.83 6.13
C VAL A 169 -14.70 10.02 7.38
N THR A 170 -15.97 10.37 7.18
CA THR A 170 -16.99 10.52 8.24
C THR A 170 -17.71 9.21 8.54
N VAL A 171 -18.46 9.17 9.65
CA VAL A 171 -19.32 8.02 10.01
C VAL A 171 -20.38 7.79 8.92
N ASP A 172 -21.05 8.84 8.46
CA ASP A 172 -22.07 8.77 7.41
C ASP A 172 -21.51 8.24 6.09
N TRP A 173 -20.33 8.74 5.68
CA TRP A 173 -19.65 8.26 4.50
C TRP A 173 -19.32 6.75 4.60
N LEU A 174 -18.86 6.31 5.78
CA LEU A 174 -18.52 4.92 6.01
C LEU A 174 -19.76 4.02 6.04
N LEU A 175 -20.86 4.49 6.65
CA LEU A 175 -22.16 3.81 6.64
C LEU A 175 -22.62 3.59 5.19
N ASP A 176 -22.64 4.65 4.40
CA ASP A 176 -23.00 4.63 2.99
C ASP A 176 -22.12 3.67 2.17
N LEU A 177 -20.80 3.72 2.38
CA LEU A 177 -19.86 2.80 1.73
C LEU A 177 -20.14 1.33 2.09
N CYS A 178 -20.35 1.04 3.38
CA CYS A 178 -20.63 -0.30 3.87
C CYS A 178 -21.96 -0.86 3.35
N ARG A 179 -23.01 -0.04 3.29
CA ARG A 179 -24.34 -0.45 2.80
C ARG A 179 -24.35 -0.76 1.30
N ARG A 180 -23.59 -0.05 0.48
CA ARG A 180 -23.50 -0.26 -0.97
C ARG A 180 -22.78 -1.55 -1.38
N LYS A 181 -22.04 -2.18 -0.47
CA LYS A 181 -21.17 -3.34 -0.78
C LYS A 181 -21.59 -4.54 0.05
N LYS A 182 -21.72 -5.69 -0.61
CA LYS A 182 -22.00 -6.99 0.03
C LYS A 182 -20.75 -7.87 -0.01
N ILE A 183 -19.72 -7.48 0.75
CA ILE A 183 -18.44 -8.18 0.85
C ILE A 183 -17.95 -8.21 2.30
N PRO A 184 -17.01 -9.11 2.66
CA PRO A 184 -16.36 -9.08 3.97
C PRO A 184 -15.75 -7.72 4.30
N ILE A 185 -15.97 -7.23 5.52
CA ILE A 185 -15.54 -5.88 5.95
C ILE A 185 -14.04 -5.68 5.82
N LYS A 186 -13.22 -6.69 6.15
CA LYS A 186 -11.77 -6.58 5.94
C LYS A 186 -11.42 -6.48 4.46
N ALA A 187 -12.12 -7.21 3.58
CA ALA A 187 -11.87 -7.11 2.14
C ALA A 187 -12.22 -5.70 1.60
N LEU A 188 -13.30 -5.11 2.09
CA LEU A 188 -13.70 -3.73 1.75
C LEU A 188 -12.60 -2.72 2.11
N LEU A 189 -12.05 -2.79 3.33
CA LEU A 189 -11.00 -1.87 3.78
C LEU A 189 -9.66 -2.03 3.06
N LEU A 190 -9.38 -3.21 2.51
CA LEU A 190 -8.14 -3.47 1.79
C LEU A 190 -8.19 -3.02 0.32
N ASP A 191 -9.37 -2.71 -0.20
CA ASP A 191 -9.55 -2.23 -1.55
C ASP A 191 -9.30 -0.73 -1.61
N GLN A 192 -8.23 -0.36 -2.34
CA GLN A 192 -7.74 1.01 -2.39
C GLN A 192 -8.71 1.97 -3.09
N ALA A 193 -9.66 1.46 -3.88
CA ALA A 193 -10.72 2.27 -4.50
C ALA A 193 -11.83 2.65 -3.50
N ASN A 194 -12.01 1.87 -2.42
CA ASN A 194 -12.99 2.19 -1.37
C ASN A 194 -12.37 3.12 -0.32
N ILE A 195 -11.19 2.75 0.19
CA ILE A 195 -10.41 3.53 1.15
C ILE A 195 -8.93 3.24 0.93
N SER A 196 -8.11 4.28 0.79
CA SER A 196 -6.72 4.11 0.41
C SER A 196 -5.79 4.04 1.61
N GLY A 197 -4.63 3.38 1.46
CA GLY A 197 -3.61 3.34 2.52
C GLY A 197 -3.70 2.13 3.45
N ILE A 198 -4.90 1.62 3.75
CA ILE A 198 -5.07 0.44 4.60
C ILE A 198 -4.57 -0.81 3.87
N GLY A 199 -3.62 -1.52 4.47
CA GLY A 199 -3.16 -2.83 4.01
C GLY A 199 -3.38 -3.91 5.06
N ASN A 200 -2.59 -4.98 4.99
CA ASN A 200 -2.92 -6.20 5.71
C ASN A 200 -2.74 -6.07 7.23
N TRP A 201 -1.66 -5.43 7.68
CA TRP A 201 -1.45 -5.29 9.12
C TRP A 201 -2.36 -4.22 9.70
N VAL A 202 -2.53 -3.08 9.02
CA VAL A 202 -3.43 -2.01 9.47
C VAL A 202 -4.86 -2.52 9.52
N GLY A 203 -5.28 -3.28 8.49
CA GLY A 203 -6.60 -3.89 8.46
C GLY A 203 -6.85 -4.89 9.60
N ASP A 204 -5.88 -5.75 9.94
CA ASP A 204 -6.02 -6.65 11.10
C ASP A 204 -6.14 -5.86 12.41
N GLU A 205 -5.31 -4.83 12.58
CA GLU A 205 -5.32 -4.00 13.78
C GLU A 205 -6.66 -3.26 13.92
N ILE A 206 -7.17 -2.64 12.85
CA ILE A 206 -8.49 -1.98 12.86
C ILE A 206 -9.60 -2.97 13.24
N MET A 207 -9.60 -4.19 12.67
CA MET A 207 -10.62 -5.19 13.00
C MET A 207 -10.54 -5.64 14.46
N TYR A 208 -9.33 -5.77 15.01
CA TYR A 208 -9.12 -6.11 16.41
C TYR A 208 -9.65 -5.01 17.34
N HIS A 209 -9.28 -3.75 17.11
CA HIS A 209 -9.73 -2.61 17.93
C HIS A 209 -11.23 -2.35 17.79
N ALA A 210 -11.79 -2.53 16.59
CA ALA A 210 -13.22 -2.43 16.36
C ALA A 210 -14.03 -3.61 16.93
N LYS A 211 -13.35 -4.64 17.43
CA LYS A 211 -13.95 -5.90 17.94
C LYS A 211 -14.82 -6.60 16.88
N MET A 212 -14.42 -6.50 15.61
CA MET A 212 -15.18 -7.02 14.48
C MET A 212 -14.53 -8.26 13.89
N HIS A 213 -15.36 -9.26 13.56
CA HIS A 213 -14.88 -10.39 12.79
C HIS A 213 -14.60 -9.97 11.33
N PRO A 214 -13.40 -10.25 10.77
CA PRO A 214 -13.01 -9.73 9.46
C PRO A 214 -13.86 -10.27 8.29
N GLU A 215 -14.52 -11.42 8.48
CA GLU A 215 -15.44 -12.03 7.49
C GLU A 215 -16.89 -11.51 7.56
N GLN A 216 -17.24 -10.66 8.54
CA GLN A 216 -18.60 -10.13 8.64
C GLN A 216 -18.89 -9.24 7.42
N TYR A 217 -20.07 -9.40 6.82
CA TYR A 217 -20.44 -8.65 5.62
C TYR A 217 -20.69 -7.17 5.93
N SER A 218 -20.09 -6.28 5.15
CA SER A 218 -20.11 -4.83 5.40
C SER A 218 -21.52 -4.24 5.47
N ASN A 219 -22.44 -4.69 4.61
CA ASN A 219 -23.82 -4.20 4.58
C ASN A 219 -24.68 -4.68 5.76
N THR A 220 -24.14 -5.51 6.65
CA THR A 220 -24.85 -6.05 7.83
C THR A 220 -24.45 -5.37 9.13
N LEU A 221 -23.47 -4.46 9.10
CA LEU A 221 -23.02 -3.73 10.29
C LEU A 221 -24.15 -2.82 10.83
N SER A 222 -24.27 -2.73 12.15
CA SER A 222 -25.11 -1.73 12.81
C SER A 222 -24.46 -0.34 12.77
N GLU A 223 -25.21 0.71 13.10
CA GLU A 223 -24.67 2.08 13.15
C GLU A 223 -23.62 2.25 14.27
N GLU A 224 -23.82 1.58 15.41
CA GLU A 224 -22.86 1.55 16.51
C GLU A 224 -21.57 0.85 16.08
N GLN A 225 -21.70 -0.25 15.33
CA GLN A 225 -20.54 -0.93 14.76
C GLN A 225 -19.79 0.00 13.80
N ILE A 226 -20.49 0.68 12.90
CA ILE A 226 -19.86 1.62 11.95
C ILE A 226 -19.14 2.76 12.67
N THR A 227 -19.74 3.30 13.73
CA THR A 227 -19.10 4.31 14.59
C THR A 227 -17.82 3.76 15.22
N GLN A 228 -17.87 2.57 15.81
CA GLN A 228 -16.69 1.93 16.41
C GLN A 228 -15.59 1.64 15.38
N LEU A 229 -15.98 1.25 14.16
CA LEU A 229 -15.06 1.02 13.05
C LEU A 229 -14.38 2.32 12.61
N HIS A 230 -15.16 3.40 12.47
CA HIS A 230 -14.66 4.73 12.12
C HIS A 230 -13.61 5.21 13.13
N GLU A 231 -13.92 5.13 14.43
CA GLU A 231 -12.99 5.46 15.51
C GLU A 231 -11.69 4.64 15.41
N SER A 232 -11.82 3.34 15.15
CA SER A 232 -10.67 2.43 15.04
C SER A 232 -9.81 2.74 13.82
N ILE A 233 -10.41 3.07 12.67
CA ILE A 233 -9.68 3.50 11.46
C ILE A 233 -8.83 4.73 11.78
N HIS A 234 -9.45 5.77 12.34
CA HIS A 234 -8.77 7.03 12.64
C HIS A 234 -7.69 6.87 13.71
N TYR A 235 -7.98 6.12 14.77
CA TYR A 235 -7.02 5.85 15.84
C TYR A 235 -5.80 5.09 15.34
N ILE A 236 -5.99 3.96 14.65
CA ILE A 236 -4.87 3.12 14.21
C ILE A 236 -4.04 3.80 13.13
N CYS A 237 -4.68 4.33 12.08
CA CYS A 237 -3.96 5.00 11.01
C CYS A 237 -3.26 6.26 11.52
N GLY A 238 -3.95 7.08 12.33
CA GLY A 238 -3.38 8.29 12.92
C GLY A 238 -2.20 7.98 13.84
N LYS A 239 -2.37 7.07 14.81
CA LYS A 239 -1.32 6.71 15.76
C LYS A 239 -0.08 6.14 15.08
N ALA A 240 -0.26 5.28 14.08
CA ALA A 240 0.85 4.71 13.33
C ALA A 240 1.62 5.78 12.54
N VAL A 241 0.92 6.75 11.95
CA VAL A 241 1.52 7.90 11.26
C VAL A 241 2.25 8.84 12.25
N ASP A 242 1.65 9.14 13.39
CA ASP A 242 2.24 10.01 14.42
C ASP A 242 3.55 9.44 14.98
N LEU A 243 3.64 8.11 15.03
CA LEU A 243 4.85 7.38 15.41
C LEU A 243 5.80 7.15 14.24
N LEU A 244 5.54 7.74 13.06
CA LEU A 244 6.33 7.59 11.84
C LEU A 244 6.61 6.12 11.48
N ALA A 245 5.61 5.26 11.66
CA ALA A 245 5.73 3.81 11.49
C ALA A 245 6.86 3.13 12.28
N ASP A 246 7.33 3.76 13.36
CA ASP A 246 8.25 3.15 14.30
C ASP A 246 7.49 2.12 15.14
N SER A 247 7.57 0.86 14.69
CA SER A 247 6.83 -0.23 15.29
C SER A 247 7.27 -0.56 16.72
N ASP A 248 8.48 -0.19 17.11
CA ASP A 248 8.96 -0.43 18.48
C ASP A 248 8.19 0.43 19.47
N ARG A 249 7.74 1.61 19.02
CA ARG A 249 6.94 2.55 19.79
C ARG A 249 5.43 2.29 19.75
N TYR A 250 4.97 1.31 18.97
CA TYR A 250 3.56 0.92 18.99
C TYR A 250 3.18 0.35 20.36
N PRO A 251 1.95 0.59 20.84
CA PRO A 251 1.49 0.04 22.12
C PRO A 251 1.66 -1.49 22.20
N GLU A 252 2.11 -1.99 23.34
CA GLU A 252 2.43 -3.42 23.54
C GLU A 252 1.21 -4.34 23.40
N ASN A 253 0.01 -3.80 23.61
CA ASN A 253 -1.26 -4.51 23.44
C ASN A 253 -1.76 -4.53 22.00
N TRP A 254 -1.07 -3.90 21.04
CA TRP A 254 -1.45 -3.97 19.63
C TRP A 254 -1.23 -5.37 19.06
N LEU A 255 -2.19 -5.82 18.25
CA LEU A 255 -2.10 -7.10 17.56
C LEU A 255 -0.87 -7.16 16.65
N PHE A 256 -0.42 -6.02 16.12
CA PHE A 256 0.79 -5.84 15.34
C PHE A 256 2.00 -6.50 16.00
N LYS A 257 2.22 -6.33 17.31
CA LYS A 257 3.41 -6.86 17.99
C LYS A 257 3.45 -8.40 17.97
N HIS A 258 2.28 -9.04 17.86
CA HIS A 258 2.11 -10.48 18.08
C HIS A 258 1.66 -11.27 16.84
N ARG A 259 1.18 -10.60 15.78
CA ARG A 259 0.60 -11.27 14.59
C ARG A 259 1.60 -11.89 13.61
N TRP A 260 2.90 -11.74 13.83
CA TRP A 260 3.92 -12.16 12.87
C TRP A 260 4.33 -13.63 13.03
N GLY A 261 4.91 -14.21 11.96
CA GLY A 261 5.54 -15.53 12.05
C GLY A 261 4.57 -16.72 12.02
N LYS A 262 3.34 -16.56 11.50
CA LYS A 262 2.39 -17.67 11.27
C LYS A 262 3.10 -18.94 10.78
N GLY A 263 2.94 -20.04 11.53
CA GLY A 263 3.52 -21.35 11.21
C GLY A 263 4.93 -21.61 11.74
N LYS A 264 5.60 -20.62 12.35
CA LYS A 264 6.88 -20.83 13.05
C LYS A 264 6.64 -21.39 14.46
N LYS A 265 7.53 -22.28 14.92
CA LYS A 265 7.44 -22.94 16.24
C LYS A 265 7.37 -21.94 17.39
N ASP A 266 8.16 -20.87 17.28
CA ASP A 266 8.37 -19.84 18.31
C ASP A 266 7.60 -18.55 18.06
N ALA A 267 6.69 -18.53 17.08
CA ALA A 267 5.85 -17.35 16.86
C ALA A 267 4.83 -17.18 18.00
N PRO A 268 4.48 -15.93 18.36
CA PRO A 268 3.44 -15.67 19.34
C PRO A 268 2.12 -16.33 18.90
N LYS A 269 1.51 -17.09 19.82
CA LYS A 269 0.21 -17.74 19.61
C LYS A 269 -0.90 -17.06 20.41
N SER A 270 -0.53 -16.12 21.27
CA SER A 270 -1.42 -15.36 22.13
C SER A 270 -0.89 -13.94 22.31
N LEU A 271 -1.79 -13.04 22.67
CA LEU A 271 -1.49 -11.70 23.16
C LEU A 271 -0.96 -11.74 24.61
N PRO A 272 -0.36 -10.65 25.12
CA PRO A 272 0.15 -10.57 26.50
C PRO A 272 -0.92 -10.80 27.57
N ASN A 273 -2.19 -10.52 27.26
CA ASN A 273 -3.34 -10.78 28.12
C ASN A 273 -3.82 -12.25 28.10
N GLY A 274 -3.15 -13.14 27.36
CA GLY A 274 -3.47 -14.56 27.24
C GLY A 274 -4.43 -14.93 26.11
N GLU A 275 -5.04 -13.95 25.43
CA GLU A 275 -5.99 -14.21 24.34
C GLU A 275 -5.32 -14.86 23.13
N LYS A 276 -5.90 -15.93 22.59
CA LYS A 276 -5.31 -16.71 21.50
C LYS A 276 -5.47 -16.01 20.15
N ILE A 277 -4.41 -16.03 19.35
CA ILE A 277 -4.40 -15.56 17.97
C ILE A 277 -4.62 -16.75 17.04
N THR A 278 -5.62 -16.65 16.17
CA THR A 278 -5.87 -17.58 15.07
C THR A 278 -5.62 -16.89 13.73
N PHE A 279 -5.46 -17.68 12.67
CA PHE A 279 -5.23 -17.15 11.34
C PHE A 279 -6.23 -17.74 10.36
N LEU A 280 -6.90 -16.88 9.62
CA LEU A 280 -7.84 -17.26 8.56
C LEU A 280 -7.54 -16.45 7.28
N THR A 281 -8.21 -16.77 6.18
CA THR A 281 -8.02 -16.08 4.90
C THR A 281 -9.27 -15.26 4.56
N VAL A 282 -9.12 -13.94 4.46
CA VAL A 282 -10.20 -13.03 3.99
C VAL A 282 -9.72 -12.30 2.76
N GLY A 283 -10.52 -12.30 1.68
CA GLY A 283 -10.17 -11.61 0.44
C GLY A 283 -8.82 -12.07 -0.14
N GLY A 284 -8.51 -13.37 -0.03
CA GLY A 284 -7.25 -13.97 -0.50
C GLY A 284 -6.02 -13.63 0.36
N ARG A 285 -6.19 -12.96 1.52
CA ARG A 285 -5.07 -12.56 2.40
C ARG A 285 -5.21 -13.17 3.78
N THR A 286 -4.08 -13.59 4.34
CA THR A 286 -4.02 -14.08 5.72
C THR A 286 -4.32 -12.94 6.70
N SER A 287 -5.25 -13.19 7.61
CA SER A 287 -5.72 -12.29 8.66
C SER A 287 -5.40 -12.91 10.01
N ALA A 288 -4.77 -12.15 10.91
CA ALA A 288 -4.66 -12.50 12.31
C ALA A 288 -5.94 -12.09 13.03
N VAL A 289 -6.50 -12.98 13.84
CA VAL A 289 -7.80 -12.79 14.50
C VAL A 289 -7.68 -13.24 15.95
N VAL A 290 -8.33 -12.52 16.85
CA VAL A 290 -8.46 -12.89 18.26
C VAL A 290 -9.91 -13.27 18.52
N PRO A 291 -10.29 -14.58 18.48
CA PRO A 291 -11.69 -15.00 18.47
C PRO A 291 -12.48 -14.62 19.74
N SER A 292 -11.82 -14.43 20.88
CA SER A 292 -12.46 -13.97 22.12
C SER A 292 -12.97 -12.53 22.00
N VAL A 293 -12.29 -11.69 21.21
CA VAL A 293 -12.60 -10.28 20.98
C VAL A 293 -13.49 -10.11 19.75
N GLN A 294 -13.12 -10.74 18.63
CA GLN A 294 -13.73 -10.53 17.32
C GLN A 294 -14.82 -11.56 17.06
N LYS A 295 -15.97 -11.39 17.71
CA LYS A 295 -17.11 -12.31 17.62
C LYS A 295 -17.84 -12.18 16.28
N LYS A 296 -18.38 -13.29 15.78
CA LYS A 296 -19.28 -13.30 14.62
C LYS A 296 -20.66 -12.79 15.08
N THR A 297 -20.90 -11.50 14.93
CA THR A 297 -22.16 -10.86 15.33
C THR A 297 -23.15 -10.70 14.18
N GLY A 298 -22.72 -10.95 12.94
CA GLY A 298 -23.54 -10.92 11.75
C GLY A 298 -23.09 -11.94 10.72
N PRO A 299 -23.81 -12.05 9.58
CA PRO A 299 -23.60 -13.09 8.59
C PRO A 299 -22.17 -13.16 8.04
N VAL A 300 -21.66 -14.37 7.92
CA VAL A 300 -20.42 -14.71 7.20
C VAL A 300 -20.71 -15.56 5.96
N ALA A 301 -19.73 -15.75 5.07
CA ALA A 301 -19.95 -16.30 3.72
C ALA A 301 -20.83 -17.57 3.64
N LYS A 302 -20.65 -18.52 4.57
CA LYS A 302 -21.45 -19.77 4.61
C LYS A 302 -22.95 -19.51 4.92
N GLU A 303 -23.22 -18.55 5.79
CA GLU A 303 -24.59 -18.18 6.20
C GLU A 303 -25.27 -17.30 5.14
N MET A 304 -24.51 -16.48 4.41
CA MET A 304 -25.03 -15.69 3.29
C MET A 304 -25.47 -16.58 2.13
N SER A 305 -24.72 -17.62 1.79
CA SER A 305 -25.11 -18.56 0.72
C SER A 305 -26.34 -19.38 1.09
N GLU A 306 -26.51 -19.72 2.36
CA GLU A 306 -27.71 -20.43 2.86
C GLU A 306 -28.93 -19.49 2.88
N ALA A 307 -28.76 -18.22 3.25
CA ALA A 307 -29.83 -17.22 3.22
C ALA A 307 -30.28 -16.84 1.79
N GLU A 308 -29.38 -16.84 0.82
CA GLU A 308 -29.72 -16.61 -0.60
C GLU A 308 -30.35 -17.84 -1.26
N SER A 309 -29.99 -19.05 -0.81
CA SER A 309 -30.56 -20.32 -1.30
C SER A 309 -31.93 -20.66 -0.66
N GLY A 310 -32.24 -20.10 0.51
CA GLY A 310 -33.51 -20.29 1.22
C GLY A 310 -34.71 -19.51 0.67
N GLY A 311 -34.57 -18.85 -0.49
CA GLY A 311 -35.58 -18.00 -1.12
C GLY A 311 -36.59 -18.70 -2.04
N GLU A 312 -36.58 -20.04 -2.15
CA GLU A 312 -37.67 -20.78 -2.79
C GLU A 312 -38.72 -21.19 -1.74
N ALA A 313 -39.90 -20.59 -1.86
CA ALA A 313 -41.06 -20.89 -1.02
C ALA A 313 -41.43 -22.39 -1.11
N GLN A 314 -41.10 -23.16 -0.07
CA GLN A 314 -41.66 -24.49 0.13
C GLN A 314 -43.08 -24.36 0.71
N ASP A 315 -44.05 -24.55 -0.17
CA ASP A 315 -45.46 -24.70 0.15
C ASP A 315 -45.65 -25.97 1.02
N LYS A 316 -45.96 -25.77 2.32
CA LYS A 316 -46.18 -26.86 3.27
C LYS A 316 -47.58 -27.44 3.09
N LYS A 317 -47.69 -28.64 2.52
CA LYS A 317 -48.90 -29.49 2.65
C LYS A 317 -48.83 -30.38 3.90
N PRO A 318 -49.99 -30.72 4.53
CA PRO A 318 -50.04 -31.29 5.87
C PRO A 318 -49.77 -32.80 5.87
N LYS A 319 -49.21 -33.28 7.00
CA LYS A 319 -48.97 -34.70 7.31
C LYS A 319 -50.29 -35.48 7.43
N SER A 320 -50.37 -36.63 6.79
CA SER A 320 -51.35 -37.69 7.12
C SER A 320 -50.64 -38.94 7.61
N ASN A 321 -51.09 -39.45 8.75
CA ASN A 321 -50.68 -40.71 9.38
C ASN A 321 -51.07 -41.93 8.53
N GLY A 322 -50.21 -42.95 8.53
CA GLY A 322 -50.53 -44.29 8.04
C GLY A 322 -49.48 -45.29 8.51
N ALA A 323 -49.91 -46.28 9.30
CA ALA A 323 -49.06 -47.23 10.00
C ALA A 323 -48.92 -48.59 9.27
N LYS A 324 -47.74 -49.19 9.45
CA LYS A 324 -47.39 -50.63 9.59
C LYS A 324 -47.41 -51.61 8.39
N VAL A 325 -46.51 -52.59 8.59
CA VAL A 325 -46.34 -53.94 7.98
C VAL A 325 -45.54 -53.92 6.67
N GLY A 326 -44.41 -54.61 6.46
CA GLY A 326 -43.74 -55.71 7.15
C GLY A 326 -43.66 -56.92 6.21
N ASN A 327 -42.52 -57.18 5.55
CA ASN A 327 -42.09 -58.56 5.32
C ASN A 327 -40.60 -58.71 4.94
N LYS A 328 -40.02 -59.79 5.49
CA LYS A 328 -38.69 -60.35 5.23
C LYS A 328 -38.59 -60.96 3.82
N ARG A 329 -37.39 -61.01 3.25
CA ARG A 329 -36.60 -62.26 3.09
C ARG A 329 -35.19 -62.02 2.52
N LYS A 330 -34.25 -62.77 3.12
CA LYS A 330 -32.83 -62.96 2.78
C LYS A 330 -32.67 -63.99 1.66
N SER A 331 -31.59 -63.85 0.88
CA SER A 331 -30.59 -64.91 0.54
C SER A 331 -29.45 -64.22 -0.24
N LYS A 332 -28.21 -64.18 0.30
CA LYS A 332 -27.09 -65.13 0.07
C LYS A 332 -26.59 -65.08 -1.38
N ASP A 333 -25.30 -64.99 -1.71
CA ASP A 333 -24.04 -65.25 -1.01
C ASP A 333 -22.90 -64.49 -1.76
N GLU A 334 -21.81 -64.22 -1.03
CA GLU A 334 -20.37 -64.42 -1.35
C GLU A 334 -19.84 -64.10 -2.78
N ASP A 335 -18.60 -63.64 -3.03
CA ASP A 335 -17.45 -63.23 -2.24
C ASP A 335 -16.47 -62.53 -3.21
N GLN A 336 -15.64 -61.65 -2.66
CA GLN A 336 -14.23 -61.39 -3.00
C GLN A 336 -13.74 -60.97 -4.42
N LYS A 337 -13.06 -59.80 -4.36
CA LYS A 337 -11.66 -59.51 -4.76
C LYS A 337 -11.34 -58.86 -6.11
N ASP A 338 -10.76 -57.68 -5.93
CA ASP A 338 -9.49 -57.16 -6.44
C ASP A 338 -9.28 -56.75 -7.91
N ALA A 339 -8.73 -55.53 -7.98
CA ALA A 339 -7.74 -54.96 -8.90
C ALA A 339 -8.14 -54.66 -10.35
N VAL A 340 -8.06 -53.38 -10.78
CA VAL A 340 -6.93 -52.74 -11.53
C VAL A 340 -6.52 -53.60 -12.75
N VAL A 341 -6.50 -53.19 -14.02
CA VAL A 341 -5.83 -52.04 -14.67
C VAL A 341 -6.27 -51.97 -16.16
N ASP A 342 -6.07 -50.79 -16.75
CA ASP A 342 -5.72 -50.50 -18.16
C ASP A 342 -6.60 -50.90 -19.36
N VAL A 343 -7.21 -49.85 -19.90
CA VAL A 343 -7.11 -49.35 -21.29
C VAL A 343 -6.25 -50.16 -22.25
N GLU A 344 -6.87 -50.71 -23.29
CA GLU A 344 -6.34 -50.61 -24.66
C GLU A 344 -7.44 -50.66 -25.73
N THR A 345 -7.08 -50.07 -26.86
CA THR A 345 -7.86 -49.61 -28.01
C THR A 345 -8.38 -50.71 -28.93
N THR A 346 -9.50 -50.47 -29.62
CA THR A 346 -9.68 -50.78 -31.07
C THR A 346 -10.84 -49.97 -31.65
N GLY A 347 -10.66 -49.42 -32.85
CA GLY A 347 -11.63 -48.56 -33.53
C GLY A 347 -12.59 -49.30 -34.47
N VAL A 348 -13.44 -48.53 -35.16
CA VAL A 348 -13.64 -48.56 -36.63
C VAL A 348 -14.59 -47.42 -37.06
N ASN A 349 -14.21 -46.87 -38.22
CA ASN A 349 -14.72 -45.79 -39.09
C ASN A 349 -16.23 -45.50 -39.24
N GLY A 350 -16.51 -44.22 -39.52
CA GLY A 350 -17.69 -43.74 -40.25
C GLY A 350 -17.63 -42.23 -40.53
N VAL A 351 -17.37 -41.86 -41.80
CA VAL A 351 -17.00 -40.51 -42.28
C VAL A 351 -18.23 -39.63 -42.58
N ALA A 352 -18.20 -38.33 -42.20
CA ALA A 352 -18.83 -37.25 -42.98
C ALA A 352 -18.23 -35.84 -42.70
N LYS A 353 -17.35 -35.42 -43.63
CA LYS A 353 -17.22 -34.10 -44.27
C LYS A 353 -17.17 -32.77 -43.46
N LYS A 354 -15.99 -32.15 -43.63
CA LYS A 354 -15.67 -30.78 -44.08
C LYS A 354 -15.02 -29.82 -43.04
N THR A 355 -13.80 -29.48 -43.41
CA THR A 355 -12.70 -28.73 -42.79
C THR A 355 -12.96 -27.22 -42.72
N PRO A 356 -12.35 -26.49 -41.75
CA PRO A 356 -12.49 -25.04 -41.56
C PRO A 356 -11.39 -24.26 -42.31
N PRO A 357 -11.30 -22.93 -42.14
CA PRO A 357 -9.97 -22.39 -41.94
C PRO A 357 -9.84 -21.37 -40.80
N ALA A 358 -8.64 -21.42 -40.23
CA ALA A 358 -8.11 -20.53 -39.22
C ALA A 358 -7.49 -19.25 -39.82
N LYS A 359 -7.35 -18.24 -38.95
CA LYS A 359 -6.29 -17.22 -38.85
C LYS A 359 -5.80 -16.54 -40.14
N ARG A 360 -5.84 -15.19 -40.15
CA ARG A 360 -4.65 -14.41 -40.58
C ARG A 360 -4.66 -12.93 -40.19
N GLN A 361 -3.45 -12.48 -39.87
CA GLN A 361 -2.95 -11.13 -39.68
C GLN A 361 -3.09 -10.24 -40.94
N ARG A 362 -3.12 -8.91 -40.81
CA ARG A 362 -2.02 -7.96 -41.16
C ARG A 362 -2.46 -6.48 -41.30
N LYS A 363 -1.42 -5.63 -41.27
CA LYS A 363 -1.28 -4.17 -41.14
C LYS A 363 -1.76 -3.30 -42.34
N SER A 364 -2.05 -2.02 -42.01
CA SER A 364 -1.74 -0.74 -42.71
C SER A 364 -2.38 -0.46 -44.10
N LYS A 365 -2.81 0.75 -44.51
CA LYS A 365 -2.20 2.11 -44.49
C LYS A 365 -3.27 3.19 -44.86
N PHE A 366 -3.11 4.40 -44.29
CA PHE A 366 -3.35 5.78 -44.78
C PHE A 366 -4.25 6.11 -46.00
N LYS A 367 -5.11 7.14 -45.89
CA LYS A 367 -4.91 8.52 -46.44
C LYS A 367 -5.99 9.53 -45.96
N GLU A 368 -5.60 10.81 -45.93
CA GLU A 368 -6.30 12.07 -45.59
C GLU A 368 -7.58 12.38 -46.39
N GLU A 369 -8.48 13.18 -45.81
CA GLU A 369 -8.87 14.50 -46.39
C GLU A 369 -9.61 15.39 -45.38
N LEU A 370 -9.45 16.71 -45.59
CA LEU A 370 -9.89 17.86 -44.80
C LEU A 370 -11.39 18.20 -44.97
N SER A 371 -11.98 18.88 -44.00
CA SER A 371 -12.90 20.01 -44.26
C SER A 371 -13.09 20.89 -43.02
N GLU A 372 -13.24 22.18 -43.31
CA GLU A 372 -13.27 23.36 -42.47
C GLU A 372 -14.66 23.64 -41.85
N GLU A 373 -14.63 24.51 -40.82
CA GLU A 373 -15.64 25.51 -40.40
C GLU A 373 -17.08 25.07 -40.06
N ASP A 374 -17.51 25.33 -38.81
CA ASP A 374 -18.34 26.51 -38.53
C ASP A 374 -18.55 26.79 -37.03
N VAL A 375 -18.52 28.07 -36.70
CA VAL A 375 -18.77 28.70 -35.39
C VAL A 375 -20.27 29.04 -35.28
N PRO A 376 -20.83 29.16 -34.07
CA PRO A 376 -21.67 30.35 -33.87
C PRO A 376 -21.35 31.11 -32.59
N VAL A 377 -21.15 32.41 -32.81
CA VAL A 377 -21.19 33.50 -31.83
C VAL A 377 -22.66 33.82 -31.56
N ALA A 378 -23.01 34.05 -30.29
CA ALA A 378 -24.14 34.92 -29.95
C ALA A 378 -23.82 35.70 -28.67
N ASP A 379 -23.62 36.98 -28.89
CA ASP A 379 -23.46 38.05 -27.92
C ASP A 379 -24.86 38.52 -27.47
N ALA A 380 -25.05 38.77 -26.18
CA ALA A 380 -26.20 39.53 -25.67
C ALA A 380 -25.84 40.19 -24.33
N THR A 381 -25.50 41.47 -24.45
CA THR A 381 -25.39 42.49 -23.40
C THR A 381 -26.73 42.75 -22.72
N VAL A 382 -26.78 42.83 -21.37
CA VAL A 382 -27.56 43.87 -20.64
C VAL A 382 -26.90 44.18 -19.28
N LYS A 383 -26.87 45.48 -19.00
CA LYS A 383 -26.29 46.23 -17.89
C LYS A 383 -26.89 45.93 -16.50
N GLY A 384 -26.01 45.91 -15.50
CA GLY A 384 -25.99 46.88 -14.39
C GLY A 384 -26.96 46.69 -13.21
N LYS A 385 -26.40 46.37 -12.04
CA LYS A 385 -26.74 47.06 -10.78
C LYS A 385 -25.60 46.96 -9.76
N LYS A 386 -25.05 48.12 -9.39
CA LYS A 386 -24.16 48.34 -8.23
C LYS A 386 -24.91 47.99 -6.94
N VAL A 387 -24.29 47.24 -6.04
CA VAL A 387 -24.46 47.43 -4.61
C VAL A 387 -23.09 47.37 -3.93
N LYS A 388 -22.88 48.41 -3.13
CA LYS A 388 -21.73 48.79 -2.31
C LYS A 388 -21.76 47.97 -1.02
N VAL A 389 -20.64 47.34 -0.63
CA VAL A 389 -20.38 47.01 0.78
C VAL A 389 -18.92 47.33 1.06
N GLU A 390 -18.75 48.02 2.17
CA GLU A 390 -17.62 48.83 2.58
C GLU A 390 -16.43 48.01 3.06
N GLY A 391 -15.24 48.53 2.78
CA GLY A 391 -14.00 48.04 3.35
C GLY A 391 -13.88 48.43 4.82
N ARG A 392 -13.19 47.59 5.58
CA ARG A 392 -12.57 47.98 6.83
C ARG A 392 -11.08 47.62 6.73
N GLN A 393 -10.30 48.66 6.49
CA GLN A 393 -8.86 48.68 6.72
C GLN A 393 -8.65 48.85 8.22
N GLU A 394 -7.76 48.07 8.81
CA GLU A 394 -6.99 48.50 9.97
C GLU A 394 -5.52 48.21 9.67
N ALA A 395 -4.71 49.26 9.73
CA ALA A 395 -3.27 49.22 9.70
C ALA A 395 -2.72 50.14 10.79
N MET A 396 -1.62 49.67 11.39
CA MET A 396 -0.57 50.41 12.10
C MET A 396 -0.93 50.91 13.52
N GLU A 397 -0.11 50.67 14.55
CA GLU A 397 1.27 51.15 14.69
C GLU A 397 2.07 50.47 15.84
N PRO A 398 3.39 50.76 15.96
CA PRO A 398 4.40 49.90 16.60
C PRO A 398 5.02 50.46 17.91
N ALA A 399 6.06 49.76 18.38
CA ALA A 399 7.19 50.20 19.22
C ALA A 399 7.28 49.63 20.65
N GLY A 400 8.46 49.11 20.98
CA GLY A 400 8.89 48.75 22.35
C GLY A 400 10.13 47.86 22.35
N LYS A 401 11.31 48.45 22.53
CA LYS A 401 12.66 47.86 22.58
C LYS A 401 13.05 47.31 23.97
N GLU A 402 14.14 46.53 23.97
CA GLU A 402 15.09 46.22 25.08
C GLU A 402 14.62 45.24 26.18
N ALA A 403 15.41 44.32 26.75
CA ALA A 403 16.86 44.22 26.90
C ALA A 403 17.41 42.77 27.02
N LYS A 404 18.75 42.70 26.98
CA LYS A 404 19.68 41.56 27.05
C LYS A 404 19.75 40.84 28.41
N ALA A 405 20.02 39.53 28.36
CA ALA A 405 21.01 38.78 29.17
C ALA A 405 21.06 37.34 28.59
N GLY A 406 22.17 36.69 28.22
CA GLY A 406 23.51 36.73 28.77
C GLY A 406 23.77 35.45 29.56
N LYS A 407 24.25 34.36 28.91
CA LYS A 407 25.15 33.39 29.55
C LYS A 407 25.80 32.44 28.54
N ALA A 408 27.11 32.62 28.40
CA ALA A 408 28.05 31.73 27.75
C ALA A 408 28.57 30.66 28.73
N GLY A 409 29.00 29.52 28.16
CA GLY A 409 29.79 28.47 28.83
C GLY A 409 29.49 27.11 28.18
N LYS A 410 30.42 26.26 27.77
CA LYS A 410 31.88 26.23 27.82
C LYS A 410 32.33 25.35 26.64
N ALA A 411 33.31 25.80 25.87
CA ALA A 411 34.04 24.95 24.94
C ALA A 411 34.96 24.00 25.72
N LYS A 412 34.92 22.70 25.42
CA LYS A 412 35.95 21.73 25.82
C LYS A 412 36.85 21.45 24.62
N LYS A 413 38.12 21.87 24.75
CA LYS A 413 39.26 21.41 23.96
C LYS A 413 39.41 19.89 24.16
N ILE A 414 39.58 19.13 23.09
CA ILE A 414 40.27 17.84 23.12
C ILE A 414 41.43 17.93 22.14
N ALA A 415 42.61 17.57 22.66
CA ALA A 415 43.90 17.72 22.03
C ALA A 415 44.11 16.70 20.90
N ALA A 416 44.75 17.17 19.83
CA ALA A 416 45.38 16.35 18.83
C ALA A 416 46.55 15.56 19.43
N LYS A 417 46.61 14.26 19.17
CA LYS A 417 47.86 13.48 19.25
C LYS A 417 48.23 13.05 17.84
N ALA A 418 49.30 13.65 17.34
CA ALA A 418 50.08 13.13 16.24
C ALA A 418 50.87 11.90 16.74
N SER A 419 50.95 10.85 15.93
CA SER A 419 52.05 9.88 16.00
C SER A 419 52.59 9.68 14.60
N ALA A 420 53.89 9.90 14.50
CA ALA A 420 54.67 9.83 13.28
C ALA A 420 54.94 8.38 12.85
N ILE A 421 55.26 8.31 11.56
CA ILE A 421 55.66 7.19 10.72
C ILE A 421 57.06 6.66 11.09
N ALA A 422 57.28 5.34 10.93
CA ALA A 422 58.36 4.69 10.13
C ALA A 422 58.70 3.26 10.66
N PRO A 423 59.47 2.41 9.93
CA PRO A 423 58.95 1.56 8.86
C PRO A 423 59.45 0.09 8.93
N GLY A 424 58.91 -0.78 8.06
CA GLY A 424 59.67 -1.93 7.55
C GLY A 424 59.02 -3.31 7.74
N GLY A 425 58.83 -4.02 6.63
CA GLY A 425 58.43 -5.43 6.67
C GLY A 425 57.95 -5.99 5.33
N LYS A 426 58.86 -6.16 4.36
CA LYS A 426 58.65 -6.96 3.15
C LYS A 426 58.24 -8.40 3.51
N ARG A 427 57.26 -8.99 2.81
CA ARG A 427 57.16 -10.42 2.45
C ARG A 427 56.00 -10.60 1.44
N ARG A 428 56.32 -10.68 0.15
CA ARG A 428 56.59 -11.88 -0.68
C ARG A 428 55.32 -12.64 -1.10
N SER A 429 55.10 -12.55 -2.42
CA SER A 429 54.38 -13.44 -3.32
C SER A 429 54.48 -14.93 -3.01
N GLY A 430 53.36 -15.65 -3.20
CA GLY A 430 53.30 -17.10 -3.34
C GLY A 430 52.06 -17.50 -4.12
N ARG A 431 52.28 -18.10 -5.30
CA ARG A 431 51.31 -18.63 -6.27
C ARG A 431 51.08 -20.14 -5.99
N LEU A 432 50.08 -20.71 -6.67
CA LEU A 432 49.75 -22.15 -6.92
C LEU A 432 48.55 -22.62 -6.08
N SER A 433 47.36 -22.91 -6.64
CA SER A 433 46.93 -23.88 -7.67
C SER A 433 46.90 -25.35 -7.21
N ARG A 434 45.69 -25.92 -7.31
CA ARG A 434 45.29 -27.34 -7.36
C ARG A 434 45.27 -28.15 -6.05
N GLY A 435 44.05 -28.60 -5.74
CA GLY A 435 43.66 -29.73 -4.91
C GLY A 435 42.18 -29.97 -5.19
#